data_AF-A0A4R7ZWN5-F1
#
_entry.id   AF-A0A4R7ZWN5-F1
#
_cell.length_a   1.000
_cell.length_b   1.000
_cell.length_c   1.000
_cell.angle_alpha   90.00
_cell.angle_beta   90.00
_cell.angle_gamma   90.00
#
_symmetry.space_group_name_H-M   'P 1'
#
loop_
_entity.id
_entity.type
_entity.pdbx_description
1 polymer ?
#
loop_
_entity_poly.entity_id
_entity_poly.type
_entity_poly.pdbx_seq_one_letter_code
_entity_poly.pdbx_strand_id
1 'polypeptide(L)'
;MNDLLRDTLAERADGAEPPPLDLDAIVAAGNRQISRRRALTVLGGAVATAAVAVGTATVIRPHNTQPQPARPIPFAQRRPTFALGNNIHYGDDVISVAPYKINAFVQTDAGFVFLDSGNKIHIVDRDGVRGLGKGAWTLTADHRGSLVAWAEGFNDHYESVVYDVAADRELVRTPVGNKIPPNVSLAYGPEIVAIDGTDAYFGTLDGLYRWDITTNKGELIADVSPVAVRTVVAGQIVYQLPLSQPLTGTSLAIAKTVSATAPARFTGQQAFLSPGAKYLVTEPDDARPGIQPLWADLLMYDTTTARLTRFPRAYESMFFGQWLDDETFVAAGARPSAEVDLLAVTPRTGAVKVAVPGFSKLTFSTTAPRIPPFALPTGKPIYDLY
;
A
#
# COMPACT_ATOMS: atom_id res chain seq x y z
N MET A 1 -29.01 2.64 -44.74
CA MET A 1 -28.38 3.96 -44.54
C MET A 1 -27.46 3.91 -43.31
N ASN A 2 -26.46 3.02 -43.34
CA ASN A 2 -25.53 2.76 -42.21
C ASN A 2 -24.09 2.48 -42.68
N ASP A 3 -23.89 2.12 -43.95
CA ASP A 3 -22.56 1.78 -44.46
C ASP A 3 -21.69 3.02 -44.74
N LEU A 4 -22.30 4.13 -45.16
CA LEU A 4 -21.56 5.38 -45.44
C LEU A 4 -20.90 6.01 -44.20
N LEU A 5 -21.49 5.79 -43.01
CA LEU A 5 -20.93 6.26 -41.73
C LEU A 5 -19.85 5.33 -41.18
N ARG A 6 -19.92 4.03 -41.49
CA ARG A 6 -18.88 3.07 -41.13
C ARG A 6 -17.63 3.27 -41.98
N ASP A 7 -17.80 3.48 -43.28
CA ASP A 7 -16.67 3.65 -44.20
C ASP A 7 -15.94 4.97 -43.93
N THR A 8 -16.66 6.07 -43.66
CA THR A 8 -16.01 7.36 -43.31
C THR A 8 -15.32 7.36 -41.94
N LEU A 9 -15.72 6.49 -41.00
CA LEU A 9 -15.02 6.33 -39.72
C LEU A 9 -13.82 5.38 -39.84
N ALA A 10 -13.90 4.34 -40.66
CA ALA A 10 -12.78 3.43 -40.93
C ALA A 10 -11.66 4.14 -41.71
N GLU A 11 -12.02 4.93 -42.74
CA GLU A 11 -11.05 5.63 -43.60
C GLU A 11 -10.29 6.74 -42.84
N ARG A 12 -10.89 7.34 -41.79
CA ARG A 12 -10.19 8.30 -40.92
C ARG A 12 -9.35 7.66 -39.83
N ALA A 13 -9.61 6.40 -39.48
CA ALA A 13 -8.82 5.69 -38.48
C ALA A 13 -7.48 5.21 -39.05
N ASP A 14 -7.44 4.82 -40.32
CA ASP A 14 -6.22 4.33 -40.99
C ASP A 14 -5.25 5.44 -41.41
N GLY A 15 -5.68 6.70 -41.42
CA GLY A 15 -4.87 7.87 -41.80
C GLY A 15 -4.27 8.66 -40.63
N ALA A 16 -4.59 8.31 -39.39
CA ALA A 16 -4.05 8.98 -38.22
C ALA A 16 -2.78 8.27 -37.75
N GLU A 17 -1.61 8.77 -38.18
CA GLU A 17 -0.34 8.37 -37.57
C GLU A 17 -0.43 8.58 -36.05
N PRO A 18 -0.22 7.54 -35.23
CA PRO A 18 -0.20 7.69 -33.79
C PRO A 18 0.85 8.75 -33.44
N PRO A 19 0.53 9.74 -32.58
CA PRO A 19 1.52 10.73 -32.19
C PRO A 19 2.74 9.99 -31.63
N PRO A 20 3.97 10.34 -32.05
CA PRO A 20 5.16 9.62 -31.62
C PRO A 20 5.23 9.68 -30.10
N LEU A 21 5.11 8.51 -29.49
CA LEU A 21 5.22 8.36 -28.04
C LEU A 21 6.69 8.57 -27.69
N ASP A 22 7.01 9.75 -27.17
CA ASP A 22 8.37 10.10 -26.73
C ASP A 22 8.68 9.39 -25.42
N LEU A 23 9.07 8.11 -25.55
CA LEU A 23 9.49 7.26 -24.44
C LEU A 23 10.70 7.86 -23.71
N ASP A 24 11.56 8.60 -24.40
CA ASP A 24 12.72 9.26 -23.81
C ASP A 24 12.31 10.43 -22.92
N ALA A 25 11.26 11.19 -23.28
CA ALA A 25 10.69 12.23 -22.43
C ALA A 25 10.06 11.68 -21.14
N ILE A 26 9.38 10.52 -21.21
CA ILE A 26 8.80 9.85 -20.03
C ILE A 26 9.91 9.34 -19.10
N VAL A 27 10.93 8.67 -19.66
CA VAL A 27 12.11 8.20 -18.91
C VAL A 27 12.90 9.39 -18.33
N ALA A 28 13.05 10.49 -19.07
CA ALA A 28 13.71 11.69 -18.60
C ALA A 28 12.93 12.41 -17.48
N ALA A 29 11.59 12.38 -17.51
CA ALA A 29 10.76 12.92 -16.43
C ALA A 29 10.93 12.11 -15.14
N GLY A 30 10.93 10.76 -15.24
CA GLY A 30 11.22 9.87 -14.11
C GLY A 30 12.64 10.08 -13.54
N ASN A 31 13.65 10.15 -14.41
CA ASN A 31 15.04 10.36 -14.01
C ASN A 31 15.31 11.78 -13.45
N ARG A 32 14.61 12.82 -13.92
CA ARG A 32 14.70 14.18 -13.36
C ARG A 32 14.15 14.25 -11.94
N GLN A 33 13.10 13.50 -11.64
CA GLN A 33 12.52 13.46 -10.30
C GLN A 33 13.44 12.74 -9.29
N ILE A 34 14.13 11.68 -9.73
CA ILE A 34 15.12 10.96 -8.93
C ILE A 34 16.39 11.80 -8.71
N SER A 35 16.89 12.49 -9.75
CA SER A 35 18.13 13.28 -9.68
C SER A 35 17.99 14.57 -8.85
N ARG A 36 16.87 15.30 -8.93
CA ARG A 36 16.63 16.50 -8.10
C ARG A 36 16.65 16.20 -6.60
N ARG A 37 16.30 14.97 -6.19
CA ARG A 37 16.28 14.57 -4.78
C ARG A 37 17.69 14.34 -4.19
N ARG A 38 18.70 14.06 -5.02
CA ARG A 38 20.09 13.82 -4.55
C ARG A 38 20.82 15.08 -4.15
N ALA A 39 20.39 16.26 -4.60
CA ALA A 39 21.06 17.52 -4.31
C ALA A 39 20.76 18.08 -2.89
N LEU A 40 19.72 17.58 -2.20
CA LEU A 40 19.26 18.16 -0.93
C LEU A 40 19.71 17.41 0.34
N THR A 41 20.36 16.26 0.22
CA THR A 41 20.69 15.39 1.38
C THR A 41 22.09 15.63 1.95
N VAL A 42 22.90 16.56 1.41
CA VAL A 42 24.32 16.74 1.79
C VAL A 42 24.60 17.95 2.70
N LEU A 43 23.61 18.76 3.08
CA LEU A 43 23.85 19.92 3.96
C LEU A 43 22.92 19.95 5.16
N GLY A 44 23.47 19.71 6.36
CA GLY A 44 22.74 19.95 7.59
C GLY A 44 23.44 19.49 8.88
N GLY A 45 24.72 19.81 9.05
CA GLY A 45 25.41 19.66 10.33
C GLY A 45 25.42 20.95 11.16
N ALA A 46 25.22 20.76 12.48
CA ALA A 46 25.68 21.56 13.63
C ALA A 46 24.80 22.69 14.28
N VAL A 47 24.29 22.34 15.48
CA VAL A 47 24.37 23.00 16.82
C VAL A 47 23.86 24.45 17.03
N ALA A 48 22.92 24.64 17.99
CA ALA A 48 23.15 25.36 19.28
C ALA A 48 21.88 25.64 20.13
N THR A 49 21.87 25.00 21.29
CA THR A 49 21.52 25.42 22.68
C THR A 49 20.78 26.74 23.02
N ALA A 50 19.67 26.55 23.78
CA ALA A 50 19.16 27.24 24.99
C ALA A 50 18.79 28.74 25.06
N ALA A 51 17.60 29.03 25.62
CA ALA A 51 17.44 29.86 26.83
C ALA A 51 16.03 29.74 27.46
N VAL A 52 16.02 29.65 28.79
CA VAL A 52 14.87 29.62 29.70
C VAL A 52 14.31 31.03 29.90
N ALA A 53 12.99 31.18 29.90
CA ALA A 53 12.32 32.36 30.47
C ALA A 53 11.11 31.91 31.32
N VAL A 54 11.26 32.06 32.64
CA VAL A 54 10.22 31.90 33.66
C VAL A 54 9.32 33.13 33.63
N GLY A 55 8.02 32.93 33.45
CA GLY A 55 7.02 34.00 33.50
C GLY A 55 5.72 33.50 34.11
N THR A 56 5.53 33.77 35.40
CA THR A 56 4.32 33.46 36.17
C THR A 56 3.23 34.51 35.89
N ALA A 57 2.17 34.12 35.20
CA ALA A 57 0.92 34.86 35.13
C ALA A 57 -0.24 33.94 35.52
N THR A 58 -0.85 34.21 36.68
CA THR A 58 -2.05 33.53 37.17
C THR A 58 -3.29 34.03 36.43
N VAL A 59 -3.62 33.36 35.32
CA VAL A 59 -4.91 33.52 34.63
C VAL A 59 -5.87 32.46 35.17
N ILE A 60 -6.99 32.92 35.72
CA ILE A 60 -8.14 32.09 36.10
C ILE A 60 -8.65 31.41 34.81
N ARG A 61 -8.34 30.12 34.64
CA ARG A 61 -8.80 29.32 33.50
C ARG A 61 -10.19 28.77 33.79
N PRO A 62 -11.13 28.86 32.83
CA PRO A 62 -12.35 28.05 32.86
C PRO A 62 -11.97 26.56 32.90
N HIS A 63 -12.86 25.72 33.44
CA HIS A 63 -12.70 24.26 33.48
C HIS A 63 -12.48 23.69 32.07
N ASN A 64 -11.23 23.71 31.62
CA ASN A 64 -10.73 22.85 30.58
C ASN A 64 -10.71 21.46 31.21
N THR A 65 -11.64 20.60 30.80
CA THR A 65 -11.38 19.17 30.75
C THR A 65 -10.12 19.00 29.90
N GLN A 66 -8.95 19.05 30.54
CA GLN A 66 -7.72 18.62 29.91
C GLN A 66 -8.00 17.20 29.42
N PRO A 67 -7.79 16.91 28.12
CA PRO A 67 -7.87 15.54 27.66
C PRO A 67 -6.94 14.73 28.56
N GLN A 68 -7.54 13.77 29.25
CA GLN A 68 -6.82 12.85 30.12
C GLN A 68 -5.65 12.30 29.28
N PRO A 69 -4.41 12.25 29.80
CA PRO A 69 -3.29 11.70 29.04
C PRO A 69 -3.72 10.34 28.50
N ALA A 70 -3.66 10.21 27.17
CA ALA A 70 -4.14 9.02 26.48
C ALA A 70 -3.52 7.81 27.16
N ARG A 71 -4.36 6.89 27.64
CA ARG A 71 -3.88 5.60 28.13
C ARG A 71 -3.01 5.01 27.03
N PRO A 72 -1.87 4.37 27.35
CA PRO A 72 -1.04 3.72 26.33
C PRO A 72 -1.94 2.83 25.50
N ILE A 73 -2.17 3.20 24.24
CA ILE A 73 -3.11 2.50 23.39
C ILE A 73 -2.38 1.25 22.91
N PRO A 74 -2.83 0.03 23.24
CA PRO A 74 -2.24 -1.15 22.65
C PRO A 74 -2.59 -1.18 21.16
N PHE A 75 -1.58 -1.00 20.30
CA PHE A 75 -1.71 -1.12 18.85
C PHE A 75 -1.88 -2.57 18.38
N ALA A 76 -1.77 -3.53 19.30
CA ALA A 76 -2.07 -4.94 19.04
C ALA A 76 -3.56 -5.20 18.73
N GLN A 77 -4.48 -4.31 19.10
CA GLN A 77 -5.87 -4.48 18.66
C GLN A 77 -6.00 -4.09 17.18
N ARG A 78 -6.77 -4.85 16.40
CA ARG A 78 -7.10 -4.45 15.03
C ARG A 78 -8.45 -3.76 15.04
N ARG A 79 -8.50 -2.53 14.55
CA ARG A 79 -9.68 -1.68 14.53
C ARG A 79 -9.88 -1.13 13.11
N PRO A 80 -11.08 -0.68 12.74
CA PRO A 80 -11.25 0.13 11.55
C PRO A 80 -10.34 1.36 11.64
N THR A 81 -9.41 1.46 10.68
CA THR A 81 -8.35 2.47 10.70
C THR A 81 -8.22 3.13 9.34
N PHE A 82 -8.06 4.44 9.32
CA PHE A 82 -7.81 5.24 8.13
C PHE A 82 -6.98 6.48 8.50
N ALA A 83 -6.45 7.17 7.49
CA ALA A 83 -5.77 8.44 7.70
C ALA A 83 -6.39 9.56 6.86
N LEU A 84 -6.45 10.77 7.45
CA LEU A 84 -6.85 12.00 6.77
C LEU A 84 -5.80 13.08 7.04
N GLY A 85 -5.12 13.53 5.98
CA GLY A 85 -4.06 14.53 6.09
C GLY A 85 -2.92 14.06 7.00
N ASN A 86 -2.84 14.61 8.20
CA ASN A 86 -1.82 14.33 9.21
C ASN A 86 -2.39 13.63 10.46
N ASN A 87 -3.55 12.98 10.36
CA ASN A 87 -4.17 12.26 11.47
C ASN A 87 -4.45 10.81 11.07
N ILE A 88 -4.08 9.87 11.93
CA ILE A 88 -4.49 8.47 11.86
C ILE A 88 -5.70 8.30 12.79
N HIS A 89 -6.83 7.89 12.24
CA HIS A 89 -8.03 7.54 12.98
C HIS A 89 -8.01 6.04 13.24
N TYR A 90 -7.92 5.63 14.51
CA TYR A 90 -7.76 4.25 14.96
C TYR A 90 -8.92 3.84 15.88
N GLY A 91 -10.01 3.36 15.29
CA GLY A 91 -11.30 3.28 15.99
C GLY A 91 -11.77 4.69 16.39
N ASP A 92 -12.03 4.90 17.67
CA ASP A 92 -12.45 6.20 18.22
C ASP A 92 -11.27 7.14 18.52
N ASP A 93 -10.04 6.63 18.48
CA ASP A 93 -8.83 7.39 18.79
C ASP A 93 -8.33 8.15 17.55
N VAL A 94 -7.80 9.36 17.76
CA VAL A 94 -7.15 10.15 16.71
C VAL A 94 -5.71 10.43 17.10
N ILE A 95 -4.78 9.97 16.28
CA ILE A 95 -3.34 10.09 16.48
C ILE A 95 -2.81 11.13 15.50
N SER A 96 -2.39 12.28 16.01
CA SER A 96 -1.81 13.32 15.17
C SER A 96 -0.34 13.01 14.87
N VAL A 97 0.03 13.09 13.60
CA VAL A 97 1.42 12.99 13.13
C VAL A 97 1.93 14.29 12.53
N ALA A 98 1.35 15.43 12.94
CA ALA A 98 1.80 16.74 12.52
C ALA A 98 3.31 16.96 12.77
N PRO A 99 4.05 17.64 11.87
CA PRO A 99 3.56 18.33 10.66
C PRO A 99 3.47 17.44 9.41
N TYR A 100 3.64 16.12 9.53
CA TYR A 100 3.77 15.22 8.38
C TYR A 100 2.41 14.86 7.79
N LYS A 101 2.23 15.07 6.48
CA LYS A 101 1.06 14.57 5.75
C LYS A 101 1.31 13.12 5.36
N ILE A 102 0.39 12.22 5.72
CA ILE A 102 0.45 10.79 5.44
C ILE A 102 0.13 10.54 3.97
N ASN A 103 1.00 9.78 3.30
CA ASN A 103 0.82 9.30 1.93
C ASN A 103 0.38 7.81 1.92
N ALA A 104 1.03 7.00 2.75
CA ALA A 104 0.70 5.58 2.95
C ALA A 104 1.11 5.19 4.38
N PHE A 105 0.52 4.13 4.93
CA PHE A 105 0.90 3.63 6.25
C PHE A 105 0.55 2.16 6.44
N VAL A 106 1.16 1.54 7.44
CA VAL A 106 0.86 0.19 7.93
C VAL A 106 0.72 0.20 9.45
N GLN A 107 0.00 -0.78 9.99
CA GLN A 107 -0.16 -0.98 11.43
C GLN A 107 0.68 -2.19 11.90
N THR A 108 1.51 -2.00 12.91
CA THR A 108 2.15 -3.07 13.68
C THR A 108 1.54 -3.16 15.07
N ASP A 109 1.87 -4.19 15.84
CA ASP A 109 1.44 -4.30 17.25
C ASP A 109 2.16 -3.27 18.16
N ALA A 110 3.20 -2.61 17.66
CA ALA A 110 3.99 -1.61 18.37
C ALA A 110 3.61 -0.15 18.04
N GLY A 111 2.90 0.08 16.93
CA GLY A 111 2.57 1.43 16.45
C GLY A 111 2.13 1.45 15.00
N PHE A 112 2.20 2.62 14.39
CA PHE A 112 2.05 2.78 12.94
C PHE A 112 3.36 3.21 12.32
N VAL A 113 3.62 2.72 11.11
CA VAL A 113 4.73 3.20 10.28
C VAL A 113 4.12 3.82 9.04
N PHE A 114 4.54 5.03 8.70
CA PHE A 114 3.94 5.79 7.61
C PHE A 114 4.98 6.46 6.73
N LEU A 115 4.59 6.67 5.48
CA LEU A 115 5.29 7.47 4.50
C LEU A 115 4.69 8.88 4.51
N ASP A 116 5.53 9.91 4.63
CA ASP A 116 5.07 11.28 4.42
C ASP A 116 4.92 11.62 2.92
N SER A 117 4.47 12.84 2.60
CA SER A 117 4.37 13.33 1.21
C SER A 117 5.69 13.31 0.41
N GLY A 118 6.83 13.25 1.09
CA GLY A 118 8.16 13.10 0.51
C GLY A 118 8.63 11.64 0.44
N ASN A 119 7.79 10.68 0.82
CA ASN A 119 8.09 9.26 0.96
C ASN A 119 9.16 8.94 2.02
N LYS A 120 9.31 9.81 3.02
CA LYS A 120 10.17 9.53 4.17
C LYS A 120 9.42 8.64 5.16
N ILE A 121 10.15 7.71 5.77
CA ILE A 121 9.60 6.75 6.73
C ILE A 121 9.61 7.36 8.13
N HIS A 122 8.44 7.34 8.75
CA HIS A 122 8.22 7.77 10.13
C HIS A 122 7.51 6.67 10.91
N ILE A 123 7.77 6.62 12.21
CA ILE A 123 7.11 5.75 13.16
C ILE A 123 6.31 6.64 14.10
N VAL A 124 5.07 6.23 14.38
CA VAL A 124 4.29 6.76 15.49
C VAL A 124 3.93 5.62 16.44
N ASP A 125 4.41 5.73 17.66
CA ASP A 125 4.22 4.77 18.74
C ASP A 125 3.80 5.53 20.02
N ARG A 126 3.95 4.88 21.18
CA ARG A 126 3.61 5.49 22.48
C ARG A 126 4.52 6.66 22.87
N ASP A 127 5.73 6.72 22.34
CA ASP A 127 6.76 7.69 22.69
C ASP A 127 6.69 8.93 21.77
N GLY A 128 5.88 8.86 20.71
CA GLY A 128 5.55 9.98 19.83
C GLY A 128 5.84 9.66 18.37
N VAL A 129 6.12 10.70 17.58
CA VAL A 129 6.43 10.59 16.16
C VAL A 129 7.92 10.81 15.94
N ARG A 130 8.56 9.89 15.23
CA ARG A 130 9.99 9.95 14.91
C ARG A 130 10.26 9.52 13.48
N GLY A 131 11.20 10.21 12.81
CA GLY A 131 11.65 9.84 11.48
C GLY A 131 12.82 8.86 11.53
N LEU A 132 12.91 7.95 10.56
CA LEU A 132 14.04 7.03 10.43
C LEU A 132 15.19 7.60 9.59
N GLY A 133 15.01 8.78 8.96
CA GLY A 133 15.97 9.33 8.01
C GLY A 133 16.07 8.51 6.70
N LYS A 134 15.10 7.62 6.47
CA LYS A 134 15.00 6.71 5.33
C LYS A 134 13.80 7.06 4.46
N GLY A 135 13.78 6.52 3.23
CA GLY A 135 12.65 6.68 2.32
C GLY A 135 12.33 5.40 1.57
N ALA A 136 11.06 5.22 1.24
CA ALA A 136 10.54 4.07 0.51
C ALA A 136 9.27 4.45 -0.25
N TRP A 137 8.91 3.68 -1.27
CA TRP A 137 7.65 3.89 -2.00
C TRP A 137 6.49 3.09 -1.43
N THR A 138 6.81 1.99 -0.75
CA THR A 138 5.86 1.06 -0.17
C THR A 138 6.37 0.61 1.20
N LEU A 139 5.43 0.26 2.07
CA LEU A 139 5.67 -0.36 3.37
C LEU A 139 4.93 -1.69 3.41
N THR A 140 5.51 -2.67 4.09
CA THR A 140 4.90 -3.98 4.28
C THR A 140 4.99 -4.34 5.75
N ALA A 141 3.89 -4.78 6.35
CA ALA A 141 3.85 -5.30 7.71
C ALA A 141 3.03 -6.58 7.73
N ASP A 142 3.33 -7.46 8.69
CA ASP A 142 2.48 -8.61 8.98
C ASP A 142 1.18 -8.13 9.66
N HIS A 143 0.12 -8.94 9.58
CA HIS A 143 -1.12 -8.75 10.32
C HIS A 143 -0.90 -8.71 11.84
N ARG A 144 0.19 -9.31 12.35
CA ARG A 144 0.60 -9.29 13.77
C ARG A 144 2.10 -9.06 13.93
N GLY A 145 2.53 -8.70 15.13
CA GLY A 145 3.93 -8.46 15.46
C GLY A 145 4.38 -7.02 15.23
N SER A 146 5.65 -6.75 15.49
CA SER A 146 6.25 -5.40 15.48
C SER A 146 7.02 -5.08 14.20
N LEU A 147 7.03 -5.98 13.22
CA LEU A 147 7.90 -5.86 12.05
C LEU A 147 7.26 -5.00 10.96
N VAL A 148 8.11 -4.19 10.33
CA VAL A 148 7.82 -3.49 9.07
C VAL A 148 8.99 -3.71 8.13
N ALA A 149 8.73 -3.69 6.82
CA ALA A 149 9.74 -3.86 5.82
C ALA A 149 9.49 -2.93 4.62
N TRP A 150 10.56 -2.63 3.90
CA TRP A 150 10.53 -1.82 2.67
C TRP A 150 11.73 -2.13 1.77
N ALA A 151 11.68 -1.66 0.54
CA ALA A 151 12.82 -1.64 -0.37
C ALA A 151 13.41 -0.21 -0.44
N GLU A 152 14.71 -0.08 -0.22
CA GLU A 152 15.46 1.18 -0.33
C GLU A 152 16.23 1.21 -1.66
N GLY A 153 16.09 2.27 -2.44
CA GLY A 153 16.69 2.37 -3.77
C GLY A 153 17.99 3.16 -3.79
N PHE A 154 19.00 2.62 -4.46
CA PHE A 154 20.31 3.24 -4.71
C PHE A 154 20.53 3.45 -6.23
N ASN A 155 21.73 3.86 -6.62
CA ASN A 155 22.02 4.18 -8.02
C ASN A 155 22.17 2.92 -8.89
N ASP A 156 22.64 1.84 -8.30
CA ASP A 156 23.09 0.61 -8.96
C ASP A 156 22.43 -0.65 -8.37
N HIS A 157 21.69 -0.52 -7.28
CA HIS A 157 20.98 -1.61 -6.63
C HIS A 157 19.81 -1.11 -5.77
N TYR A 158 19.03 -2.04 -5.23
CA TYR A 158 18.12 -1.83 -4.10
C TYR A 158 18.54 -2.69 -2.91
N GLU A 159 18.10 -2.32 -1.73
CA GLU A 159 18.24 -3.15 -0.53
C GLU A 159 16.87 -3.44 0.07
N SER A 160 16.61 -4.73 0.36
CA SER A 160 15.45 -5.15 1.13
C SER A 160 15.76 -4.96 2.61
N VAL A 161 14.88 -4.28 3.34
CA VAL A 161 15.06 -3.94 4.75
C VAL A 161 13.90 -4.47 5.57
N VAL A 162 14.20 -5.11 6.71
CA VAL A 162 13.23 -5.50 7.75
C VAL A 162 13.62 -4.83 9.06
N TYR A 163 12.67 -4.17 9.69
CA TYR A 163 12.86 -3.35 10.87
C TYR A 163 11.87 -3.73 11.98
N ASP A 164 12.37 -3.85 13.20
CA ASP A 164 11.57 -4.10 14.39
C ASP A 164 11.20 -2.78 15.06
N VAL A 165 9.92 -2.38 14.93
CA VAL A 165 9.40 -1.13 15.48
C VAL A 165 9.47 -1.11 17.00
N ALA A 166 9.24 -2.24 17.66
CA ALA A 166 9.22 -2.33 19.12
C ALA A 166 10.63 -2.25 19.70
N ALA A 167 11.59 -2.92 19.06
CA ALA A 167 12.98 -2.95 19.50
C ALA A 167 13.85 -1.81 18.93
N ASP A 168 13.26 -0.94 18.11
CA ASP A 168 13.93 0.21 17.48
C ASP A 168 15.22 -0.15 16.74
N ARG A 169 15.19 -1.26 15.97
CA ARG A 169 16.39 -1.76 15.27
C ARG A 169 16.08 -2.41 13.93
N GLU A 170 17.04 -2.28 13.02
CA GLU A 170 17.06 -3.02 11.78
C GLU A 170 17.49 -4.47 12.06
N LEU A 171 16.73 -5.43 11.52
CA LEU A 171 17.01 -6.87 11.65
C LEU A 171 17.66 -7.42 10.38
N VAL A 172 17.22 -6.94 9.21
CA VAL A 172 17.70 -7.38 7.90
C VAL A 172 17.96 -6.17 7.03
N ARG A 173 19.10 -6.18 6.33
CA ARG A 173 19.40 -5.35 5.16
C ARG A 173 20.22 -6.17 4.19
N THR A 174 19.76 -6.28 2.96
CA THR A 174 20.42 -7.12 1.96
C THR A 174 20.21 -6.61 0.52
N PRO A 175 21.27 -6.57 -0.29
CA PRO A 175 21.17 -6.25 -1.72
C PRO A 175 20.93 -7.50 -2.60
N VAL A 176 20.77 -8.69 -2.00
CA VAL A 176 20.61 -9.95 -2.73
C VAL A 176 19.44 -9.88 -3.71
N GLY A 177 19.68 -10.27 -4.97
CA GLY A 177 18.69 -10.27 -6.04
C GLY A 177 18.31 -8.88 -6.57
N ASN A 178 18.89 -7.80 -6.05
CA ASN A 178 18.44 -6.43 -6.29
C ASN A 178 19.45 -5.57 -7.05
N LYS A 179 20.43 -6.18 -7.71
CA LYS A 179 21.34 -5.45 -8.60
C LYS A 179 20.56 -4.95 -9.81
N ILE A 180 20.63 -3.65 -10.12
CA ILE A 180 19.92 -3.07 -11.26
C ILE A 180 20.64 -3.45 -12.56
N PRO A 181 20.01 -4.23 -13.47
CA PRO A 181 20.62 -4.52 -14.75
C PRO A 181 20.58 -3.29 -15.68
N PRO A 182 21.47 -3.20 -16.67
CA PRO A 182 21.41 -2.14 -17.69
C PRO A 182 20.06 -2.13 -18.41
N ASN A 183 19.52 -0.94 -18.68
CA ASN A 183 18.29 -0.72 -19.46
C ASN A 183 17.00 -1.34 -18.87
N VAL A 184 16.96 -1.64 -17.57
CA VAL A 184 15.73 -2.13 -16.93
C VAL A 184 14.84 -0.97 -16.52
N SER A 185 13.55 -1.09 -16.85
CA SER A 185 12.53 -0.18 -16.34
C SER A 185 12.35 -0.41 -14.84
N LEU A 186 12.59 0.63 -14.04
CA LEU A 186 12.36 0.63 -12.60
C LEU A 186 10.88 0.80 -12.22
N ALA A 187 9.97 0.79 -13.21
CA ALA A 187 8.54 0.83 -12.97
C ALA A 187 8.05 -0.38 -12.14
N TYR A 188 8.75 -1.52 -12.23
CA TYR A 188 8.51 -2.72 -11.44
C TYR A 188 9.73 -3.05 -10.58
N GLY A 189 10.16 -2.07 -9.79
CA GLY A 189 11.29 -2.23 -8.88
C GLY A 189 11.04 -3.25 -7.77
N PRO A 190 12.08 -3.61 -7.01
CA PRO A 190 11.96 -4.49 -5.86
C PRO A 190 10.93 -4.03 -4.85
N GLU A 191 10.21 -4.99 -4.27
CA GLU A 191 9.26 -4.75 -3.19
C GLU A 191 9.32 -5.85 -2.14
N ILE A 192 8.88 -5.53 -0.93
CA ILE A 192 8.67 -6.55 0.09
C ILE A 192 7.23 -7.04 -0.05
N VAL A 193 7.08 -8.29 -0.48
CA VAL A 193 5.79 -8.89 -0.79
C VAL A 193 4.99 -9.12 0.48
N ALA A 194 5.63 -9.65 1.53
CA ALA A 194 4.98 -9.97 2.79
C ALA A 194 6.00 -10.21 3.92
N ILE A 195 5.51 -10.16 5.15
CA ILE A 195 6.13 -10.74 6.33
C ILE A 195 5.09 -11.74 6.89
N ASP A 196 5.52 -12.96 7.17
CA ASP A 196 4.67 -14.03 7.71
C ASP A 196 5.42 -14.70 8.87
N GLY A 197 5.20 -14.22 10.08
CA GLY A 197 5.94 -14.66 11.26
C GLY A 197 7.43 -14.30 11.20
N THR A 198 8.30 -15.31 11.10
CA THR A 198 9.77 -15.13 11.06
C THR A 198 10.34 -15.05 9.64
N ASP A 199 9.51 -15.22 8.63
CA ASP A 199 9.91 -15.17 7.23
C ASP A 199 9.47 -13.85 6.59
N ALA A 200 10.38 -13.23 5.83
CA ALA A 200 10.06 -12.12 4.95
C ALA A 200 10.20 -12.54 3.48
N TYR A 201 9.31 -12.07 2.63
CA TYR A 201 9.28 -12.43 1.21
C TYR A 201 9.68 -11.22 0.38
N PHE A 202 10.83 -11.31 -0.29
CA PHE A 202 11.40 -10.22 -1.09
C PHE A 202 11.14 -10.49 -2.57
N GLY A 203 10.33 -9.65 -3.20
CA GLY A 203 10.25 -9.57 -4.65
C GLY A 203 11.45 -8.79 -5.16
N THR A 204 12.46 -9.49 -5.66
CA THR A 204 13.73 -8.92 -6.13
C THR A 204 13.80 -8.95 -7.66
N LEU A 205 14.74 -8.22 -8.25
CA LEU A 205 14.92 -8.20 -9.71
C LEU A 205 15.31 -9.57 -10.29
N ASP A 206 15.93 -10.43 -9.49
CA ASP A 206 16.33 -11.79 -9.88
C ASP A 206 15.32 -12.88 -9.47
N GLY A 207 14.23 -12.52 -8.76
CA GLY A 207 13.21 -13.48 -8.33
C GLY A 207 12.61 -13.23 -6.95
N LEU A 208 11.78 -14.17 -6.50
CA LEU A 208 11.19 -14.17 -5.16
C LEU A 208 12.09 -14.91 -4.17
N TYR A 209 12.58 -14.19 -3.16
CA TYR A 209 13.30 -14.77 -2.04
C TYR A 209 12.40 -14.94 -0.82
N ARG A 210 12.57 -16.05 -0.09
CA ARG A 210 12.13 -16.20 1.30
C ARG A 210 13.34 -15.99 2.20
N TRP A 211 13.20 -15.08 3.16
CA TRP A 211 14.28 -14.68 4.06
C TRP A 211 13.91 -15.00 5.51
N ASP A 212 14.68 -15.88 6.15
CA ASP A 212 14.56 -16.14 7.57
C ASP A 212 15.20 -14.98 8.33
N ILE A 213 14.37 -14.19 9.01
CA ILE A 213 14.79 -12.99 9.75
C ILE A 213 15.67 -13.36 10.95
N THR A 214 15.47 -14.54 11.55
CA THR A 214 16.18 -14.97 12.76
C THR A 214 17.60 -15.43 12.45
N THR A 215 17.80 -16.12 11.33
CA THR A 215 19.12 -16.59 10.90
C THR A 215 19.79 -15.65 9.90
N ASN A 216 19.05 -14.63 9.43
CA ASN A 216 19.44 -13.68 8.40
C ASN A 216 19.94 -14.37 7.11
N LYS A 217 19.17 -15.35 6.64
CA LYS A 217 19.49 -16.14 5.43
C LYS A 217 18.32 -16.12 4.44
N GLY A 218 18.66 -15.88 3.18
CA GLY A 218 17.72 -15.92 2.06
C GLY A 218 17.82 -17.20 1.24
N GLU A 219 16.68 -17.66 0.74
CA GLU A 219 16.53 -18.73 -0.25
C GLU A 219 15.72 -18.20 -1.44
N LEU A 220 16.24 -18.37 -2.66
CA LEU A 220 15.48 -18.09 -3.88
C LEU A 220 14.44 -19.21 -4.07
N ILE A 221 13.15 -18.88 -3.97
CA ILE A 221 12.06 -19.86 -4.02
C ILE A 221 11.28 -19.83 -5.33
N ALA A 222 11.43 -18.78 -6.16
CA ALA A 222 10.87 -18.72 -7.50
C ALA A 222 11.61 -17.69 -8.38
N ASP A 223 11.88 -18.05 -9.63
CA ASP A 223 12.37 -17.12 -10.67
C ASP A 223 11.17 -16.46 -11.37
N VAL A 224 10.71 -15.35 -10.80
CA VAL A 224 9.55 -14.58 -11.26
C VAL A 224 9.76 -13.09 -11.04
N SER A 225 9.04 -12.25 -11.79
CA SER A 225 9.07 -10.79 -11.60
C SER A 225 8.80 -10.39 -10.14
N PRO A 226 9.40 -9.30 -9.60
CA PRO A 226 9.10 -8.77 -8.28
C PRO A 226 7.60 -8.62 -8.02
N VAL A 227 6.87 -8.22 -9.06
CA VAL A 227 5.42 -8.01 -9.05
C VAL A 227 4.65 -9.23 -9.57
N ALA A 228 5.19 -10.45 -9.52
CA ALA A 228 4.41 -11.64 -9.84
C ALA A 228 3.64 -12.17 -8.63
N VAL A 229 4.17 -11.95 -7.42
CA VAL A 229 3.55 -12.37 -6.16
C VAL A 229 2.91 -11.17 -5.48
N ARG A 230 1.69 -11.35 -4.99
CA ARG A 230 0.87 -10.27 -4.42
C ARG A 230 0.95 -10.18 -2.91
N THR A 231 0.96 -11.34 -2.25
CA THR A 231 1.01 -11.44 -0.79
C THR A 231 1.37 -12.88 -0.40
N VAL A 232 1.89 -13.04 0.82
CA VAL A 232 2.05 -14.33 1.49
C VAL A 232 1.45 -14.21 2.89
N VAL A 233 0.60 -15.15 3.27
CA VAL A 233 -0.02 -15.22 4.61
C VAL A 233 -0.25 -16.68 4.99
N ALA A 234 0.08 -17.07 6.22
CA ALA A 234 -0.09 -18.44 6.70
C ALA A 234 0.52 -19.50 5.76
N GLY A 235 1.69 -19.20 5.19
CA GLY A 235 2.42 -20.02 4.24
C GLY A 235 1.74 -20.20 2.88
N GLN A 236 0.69 -19.43 2.57
CA GLN A 236 0.03 -19.41 1.26
C GLN A 236 0.51 -18.21 0.45
N ILE A 237 1.00 -18.48 -0.75
CA ILE A 237 1.48 -17.49 -1.71
C ILE A 237 0.36 -17.20 -2.71
N VAL A 238 -0.04 -15.93 -2.84
CA VAL A 238 -0.92 -15.47 -3.91
C VAL A 238 -0.09 -14.87 -5.03
N TYR A 239 -0.27 -15.36 -6.25
CA TYR A 239 0.53 -14.92 -7.40
C TYR A 239 -0.31 -14.85 -8.67
N GLN A 240 0.14 -14.03 -9.62
CA GLN A 240 -0.51 -13.88 -10.91
C GLN A 240 -0.26 -15.06 -11.85
N LEU A 241 -1.18 -15.28 -12.77
CA LEU A 241 -1.08 -16.17 -13.92
C LEU A 241 -1.50 -15.40 -15.18
N PRO A 242 -0.70 -15.44 -16.27
CA PRO A 242 0.63 -16.08 -16.36
C PRO A 242 1.66 -15.44 -15.41
N LEU A 243 2.75 -16.15 -15.09
CA LEU A 243 3.80 -15.64 -14.19
C LEU A 243 4.58 -14.46 -14.81
N SER A 244 4.65 -14.40 -16.14
CA SER A 244 5.04 -13.20 -16.86
C SER A 244 3.98 -12.13 -16.72
N GLN A 245 4.36 -10.85 -16.67
CA GLN A 245 3.39 -9.75 -16.54
C GLN A 245 2.71 -9.47 -17.89
N PRO A 246 1.44 -9.87 -18.11
CA PRO A 246 0.74 -9.49 -19.31
C PRO A 246 0.30 -8.03 -19.20
N LEU A 247 0.07 -7.37 -20.35
CA LEU A 247 -0.51 -6.02 -20.39
C LEU A 247 -1.93 -5.97 -19.83
N THR A 248 -2.68 -7.08 -19.92
CA THR A 248 -4.08 -7.18 -19.46
C THR A 248 -4.41 -8.61 -19.07
N GLY A 249 -5.41 -8.77 -18.18
CA GLY A 249 -6.09 -10.06 -18.00
C GLY A 249 -5.32 -11.08 -17.17
N THR A 250 -4.84 -10.70 -16.00
CA THR A 250 -4.28 -11.65 -15.04
C THR A 250 -5.38 -12.39 -14.28
N SER A 251 -5.14 -13.66 -14.02
CA SER A 251 -5.82 -14.38 -12.94
C SER A 251 -4.86 -14.55 -11.78
N LEU A 252 -5.38 -14.75 -10.58
CA LEU A 252 -4.57 -15.03 -9.39
C LEU A 252 -4.70 -16.51 -9.05
N ALA A 253 -3.64 -17.09 -8.49
CA ALA A 253 -3.62 -18.42 -7.92
C ALA A 253 -3.12 -18.36 -6.47
N ILE A 254 -3.49 -19.37 -5.68
CA ILE A 254 -3.04 -19.53 -4.30
C ILE A 254 -2.41 -20.92 -4.16
N ALA A 255 -1.18 -20.99 -3.68
CA ALA A 255 -0.51 -22.25 -3.35
C ALA A 255 0.66 -22.03 -2.38
N LYS A 256 1.21 -23.11 -1.82
CA LYS A 256 2.44 -23.05 -0.99
C LYS A 256 3.70 -22.74 -1.78
N THR A 257 3.69 -23.02 -3.08
CA THR A 257 4.78 -22.74 -4.00
C THR A 257 4.25 -22.07 -5.25
N VAL A 258 5.06 -21.20 -5.85
CA VAL A 258 4.73 -20.54 -7.11
C VAL A 258 4.82 -21.57 -8.24
N SER A 259 3.75 -21.72 -9.03
CA SER A 259 3.68 -22.68 -10.13
C SER A 259 2.77 -22.20 -11.25
N ALA A 260 3.15 -22.44 -12.50
CA ALA A 260 2.32 -22.14 -13.66
C ALA A 260 1.07 -23.05 -13.78
N THR A 261 1.00 -24.14 -13.01
CA THR A 261 -0.05 -25.17 -13.12
C THR A 261 -1.07 -25.15 -11.99
N ALA A 262 -1.14 -24.07 -11.20
CA ALA A 262 -2.06 -24.01 -10.09
C ALA A 262 -3.55 -24.12 -10.52
N PRO A 263 -4.35 -24.95 -9.82
CA PRO A 263 -5.69 -25.30 -10.26
C PRO A 263 -6.73 -24.21 -9.96
N ALA A 264 -6.60 -23.52 -8.83
CA ALA A 264 -7.54 -22.48 -8.43
C ALA A 264 -7.18 -21.14 -9.10
N ARG A 265 -8.17 -20.50 -9.73
CA ARG A 265 -8.03 -19.21 -10.40
C ARG A 265 -9.05 -18.22 -9.84
N PHE A 266 -8.55 -17.09 -9.38
CA PHE A 266 -9.33 -15.97 -8.87
C PHE A 266 -9.19 -14.80 -9.84
N THR A 267 -10.23 -13.99 -9.99
CA THR A 267 -10.15 -12.78 -10.83
C THR A 267 -9.53 -11.66 -10.01
N GLY A 268 -8.50 -10.97 -10.51
CA GLY A 268 -7.81 -9.95 -9.73
C GLY A 268 -6.42 -9.61 -10.26
N GLN A 269 -5.95 -8.42 -9.89
CA GLN A 269 -4.57 -8.00 -10.00
C GLN A 269 -3.97 -7.80 -8.62
N GLN A 270 -4.67 -7.08 -7.74
CA GLN A 270 -4.29 -6.98 -6.34
C GLN A 270 -4.93 -8.08 -5.49
N ALA A 271 -4.32 -8.42 -4.35
CA ALA A 271 -4.74 -9.54 -3.52
C ALA A 271 -4.41 -9.32 -2.04
N PHE A 272 -5.36 -9.60 -1.17
CA PHE A 272 -5.19 -9.57 0.28
C PHE A 272 -5.80 -10.83 0.90
N LEU A 273 -4.96 -11.68 1.48
CA LEU A 273 -5.39 -12.86 2.20
C LEU A 273 -5.78 -12.52 3.63
N SER A 274 -6.85 -13.16 4.12
CA SER A 274 -7.18 -13.11 5.55
C SER A 274 -6.05 -13.75 6.37
N PRO A 275 -5.91 -13.43 7.67
CA PRO A 275 -4.78 -13.89 8.50
C PRO A 275 -4.60 -15.42 8.54
N GLY A 276 -5.70 -16.18 8.48
CA GLY A 276 -5.69 -17.65 8.37
C GLY A 276 -5.80 -18.17 6.93
N ALA A 277 -5.62 -17.30 5.93
CA ALA A 277 -5.75 -17.58 4.50
C ALA A 277 -7.08 -18.25 4.08
N LYS A 278 -8.17 -18.00 4.83
CA LYS A 278 -9.50 -18.57 4.56
C LYS A 278 -10.26 -17.81 3.48
N TYR A 279 -10.00 -16.52 3.40
CA TYR A 279 -10.64 -15.63 2.45
C TYR A 279 -9.60 -14.83 1.68
N LEU A 280 -9.92 -14.54 0.42
CA LEU A 280 -9.11 -13.71 -0.46
C LEU A 280 -9.98 -12.53 -0.92
N VAL A 281 -9.51 -11.31 -0.70
CA VAL A 281 -10.05 -10.12 -1.39
C VAL A 281 -9.15 -9.80 -2.57
N THR A 282 -9.75 -9.53 -3.72
CA THR A 282 -9.05 -9.11 -4.93
C THR A 282 -9.69 -7.86 -5.52
N GLU A 283 -8.93 -7.19 -6.39
CA GLU A 283 -9.42 -6.08 -7.22
C GLU A 283 -9.04 -6.39 -8.67
N PRO A 284 -10.02 -6.48 -9.58
CA PRO A 284 -9.80 -6.88 -10.97
C PRO A 284 -8.89 -5.98 -11.81
N ASP A 285 -8.64 -4.73 -11.41
CA ASP A 285 -7.80 -3.75 -12.14
C ASP A 285 -7.56 -2.53 -11.25
N ASP A 286 -6.34 -2.03 -11.15
CA ASP A 286 -6.09 -0.67 -10.63
C ASP A 286 -6.56 0.32 -11.70
N ALA A 287 -7.54 1.17 -11.37
CA ALA A 287 -8.06 2.27 -12.18
C ALA A 287 -8.10 2.00 -13.70
N ARG A 288 -9.27 1.63 -14.25
CA ARG A 288 -9.41 1.59 -15.71
C ARG A 288 -9.17 2.99 -16.29
N PRO A 289 -8.51 3.11 -17.47
CA PRO A 289 -8.33 4.38 -18.15
C PRO A 289 -9.66 5.13 -18.30
N GLY A 290 -9.72 6.38 -17.84
CA GLY A 290 -10.93 7.19 -17.88
C GLY A 290 -10.73 8.62 -17.37
N ILE A 291 -11.70 9.51 -17.63
CA ILE A 291 -11.71 10.89 -17.10
C ILE A 291 -11.77 10.89 -15.56
N GLN A 292 -12.37 9.85 -15.00
CA GLN A 292 -12.32 9.48 -13.59
C GLN A 292 -11.95 8.00 -13.52
N PRO A 293 -11.15 7.58 -12.52
CA PRO A 293 -10.78 6.19 -12.40
C PRO A 293 -12.02 5.36 -12.14
N LEU A 294 -12.30 4.40 -13.03
CA LEU A 294 -13.29 3.36 -12.77
C LEU A 294 -12.55 2.24 -12.05
N TRP A 295 -12.62 2.25 -10.72
CA TRP A 295 -12.11 1.19 -9.87
C TRP A 295 -12.99 -0.04 -10.05
N ALA A 296 -12.38 -1.20 -10.19
CA ALA A 296 -13.14 -2.44 -10.30
C ALA A 296 -13.67 -2.82 -8.93
N ASP A 297 -14.93 -3.26 -8.85
CA ASP A 297 -15.51 -3.74 -7.58
C ASP A 297 -14.60 -4.79 -6.95
N LEU A 298 -14.33 -4.65 -5.65
CA LEU A 298 -13.66 -5.68 -4.87
C LEU A 298 -14.41 -7.02 -5.05
N LEU A 299 -13.66 -8.09 -5.17
CA LEU A 299 -14.19 -9.45 -5.19
C LEU A 299 -13.70 -10.18 -3.96
N MET A 300 -14.58 -10.93 -3.30
CA MET A 300 -14.22 -11.69 -2.11
C MET A 300 -14.48 -13.17 -2.33
N TYR A 301 -13.47 -14.00 -2.09
CA TYR A 301 -13.52 -15.43 -2.34
C TYR A 301 -13.26 -16.22 -1.05
N ASP A 302 -13.97 -17.33 -0.90
CA ASP A 302 -13.55 -18.44 -0.04
C ASP A 302 -12.41 -19.18 -0.76
N THR A 303 -11.23 -19.27 -0.12
CA THR A 303 -10.02 -19.79 -0.79
C THR A 303 -10.05 -21.28 -1.06
N THR A 304 -10.87 -22.03 -0.30
CA THR A 304 -10.97 -23.49 -0.41
C THR A 304 -11.96 -23.89 -1.52
N THR A 305 -13.11 -23.23 -1.55
CA THR A 305 -14.20 -23.55 -2.50
C THR A 305 -14.17 -22.68 -3.76
N ALA A 306 -13.31 -21.66 -3.80
CA ALA A 306 -13.29 -20.60 -4.81
C ALA A 306 -14.65 -19.88 -4.98
N ARG A 307 -15.54 -20.00 -3.99
CA ARG A 307 -16.86 -19.39 -4.03
C ARG A 307 -16.72 -17.87 -3.88
N LEU A 308 -17.26 -17.14 -4.84
CA LEU A 308 -17.39 -15.68 -4.78
C LEU A 308 -18.52 -15.27 -3.82
N THR A 309 -18.19 -14.42 -2.85
CA THR A 309 -19.11 -13.62 -2.05
C THR A 309 -19.22 -12.24 -2.68
N ARG A 310 -20.45 -11.80 -2.94
CA ARG A 310 -20.71 -10.46 -3.51
C ARG A 310 -20.89 -9.42 -2.41
N PHE A 311 -20.34 -8.23 -2.63
CA PHE A 311 -20.62 -7.08 -1.79
C PHE A 311 -22.01 -6.50 -2.10
N PRO A 312 -22.65 -5.79 -1.15
CA PRO A 312 -23.92 -5.12 -1.37
C PRO A 312 -23.79 -4.00 -2.40
N ARG A 313 -24.80 -3.81 -3.25
CA ARG A 313 -24.85 -2.76 -4.29
C ARG A 313 -25.09 -1.33 -3.77
N ALA A 314 -24.92 -1.10 -2.48
CA ALA A 314 -25.16 0.22 -1.88
C ALA A 314 -24.02 1.22 -2.15
N TYR A 315 -22.88 0.73 -2.64
CA TYR A 315 -21.68 1.51 -2.97
C TYR A 315 -21.37 1.34 -4.45
N GLU A 316 -20.95 2.42 -5.11
CA GLU A 316 -20.59 2.42 -6.53
C GLU A 316 -19.16 1.92 -6.78
N SER A 317 -18.30 2.06 -5.76
CA SER A 317 -16.94 1.53 -5.77
C SER A 317 -16.49 1.22 -4.35
N MET A 318 -15.58 0.27 -4.23
CA MET A 318 -14.92 -0.08 -2.98
C MET A 318 -13.41 -0.09 -3.18
N PHE A 319 -12.68 0.40 -2.18
CA PHE A 319 -11.22 0.49 -2.18
C PHE A 319 -10.66 -0.42 -1.08
N PHE A 320 -9.51 -1.04 -1.34
CA PHE A 320 -8.86 -1.94 -0.39
C PHE A 320 -8.55 -1.27 0.94
N GLY A 321 -8.92 -1.93 2.04
CA GLY A 321 -8.41 -1.63 3.37
C GLY A 321 -7.61 -2.80 3.95
N GLN A 322 -7.98 -3.24 5.14
CA GLN A 322 -7.22 -4.24 5.90
C GLN A 322 -8.12 -5.34 6.48
N TRP A 323 -7.53 -6.51 6.67
CA TRP A 323 -8.10 -7.55 7.51
C TRP A 323 -7.95 -7.18 8.99
N LEU A 324 -9.04 -7.20 9.77
CA LEU A 324 -8.96 -7.08 11.23
C LEU A 324 -8.76 -8.44 11.90
N ASP A 325 -9.34 -9.47 11.29
CA ASP A 325 -9.26 -10.87 11.64
C ASP A 325 -9.76 -11.72 10.44
N ASP A 326 -9.94 -13.03 10.61
CA ASP A 326 -10.47 -13.91 9.56
C ASP A 326 -11.95 -13.67 9.20
N GLU A 327 -12.69 -12.94 10.03
CA GLU A 327 -14.14 -12.78 9.94
C GLU A 327 -14.56 -11.35 9.58
N THR A 328 -13.59 -10.42 9.53
CA THR A 328 -13.84 -9.00 9.32
C THR A 328 -12.77 -8.38 8.42
N PHE A 329 -13.20 -7.97 7.22
CA PHE A 329 -12.42 -7.14 6.31
C PHE A 329 -12.90 -5.69 6.37
N VAL A 330 -11.99 -4.72 6.36
CA VAL A 330 -12.32 -3.29 6.28
C VAL A 330 -12.03 -2.77 4.89
N ALA A 331 -12.96 -2.02 4.31
CA ALA A 331 -12.84 -1.36 3.02
C ALA A 331 -13.37 0.07 3.09
N ALA A 332 -12.88 0.96 2.23
CA ALA A 332 -13.58 2.22 1.98
C ALA A 332 -14.62 1.99 0.88
N GLY A 333 -15.86 2.44 1.07
CA GLY A 333 -16.92 2.34 0.07
C GLY A 333 -17.42 3.72 -0.31
N ALA A 334 -17.39 4.06 -1.60
CA ALA A 334 -17.95 5.31 -2.10
C ALA A 334 -19.43 5.16 -2.45
N ARG A 335 -20.25 6.06 -1.91
CA ARG A 335 -21.66 6.22 -2.26
C ARG A 335 -21.81 6.94 -3.60
N PRO A 336 -23.01 6.90 -4.23
CA PRO A 336 -23.33 7.73 -5.40
C PRO A 336 -23.12 9.25 -5.22
N SER A 337 -23.13 9.74 -3.98
CA SER A 337 -22.85 11.14 -3.65
C SER A 337 -21.35 11.48 -3.59
N ALA A 338 -20.47 10.52 -3.90
CA ALA A 338 -19.03 10.54 -3.64
C ALA A 338 -18.62 10.63 -2.15
N GLU A 339 -19.57 10.55 -1.21
CA GLU A 339 -19.23 10.33 0.20
C GLU A 339 -18.63 8.94 0.39
N VAL A 340 -17.57 8.85 1.19
CA VAL A 340 -16.87 7.60 1.46
C VAL A 340 -17.13 7.18 2.89
N ASP A 341 -17.66 5.97 3.03
CA ASP A 341 -17.81 5.29 4.31
C ASP A 341 -16.66 4.32 4.53
N LEU A 342 -16.27 4.11 5.79
CA LEU A 342 -15.42 2.99 6.18
C LEU A 342 -16.34 1.83 6.56
N LEU A 343 -16.16 0.69 5.92
CA LEU A 343 -17.04 -0.46 5.98
C LEU A 343 -16.34 -1.63 6.67
N ALA A 344 -17.03 -2.30 7.58
CA ALA A 344 -16.66 -3.61 8.08
C ALA A 344 -17.50 -4.67 7.35
N VAL A 345 -16.84 -5.60 6.68
CA VAL A 345 -17.43 -6.61 5.82
C VAL A 345 -17.19 -7.99 6.40
N THR A 346 -18.26 -8.78 6.53
CA THR A 346 -18.18 -10.20 6.92
C THR A 346 -17.94 -11.08 5.69
N PRO A 347 -16.79 -11.73 5.54
CA PRO A 347 -16.41 -12.43 4.29
C PRO A 347 -17.31 -13.57 3.88
N ARG A 348 -17.84 -14.30 4.87
CA ARG A 348 -18.70 -15.45 4.63
C ARG A 348 -20.01 -15.06 3.94
N THR A 349 -20.54 -13.87 4.25
CA THR A 349 -21.90 -13.46 3.86
C THR A 349 -21.91 -12.25 2.95
N GLY A 350 -20.84 -11.46 2.93
CA GLY A 350 -20.79 -10.16 2.26
C GLY A 350 -21.59 -9.09 3.01
N ALA A 351 -22.04 -9.39 4.24
CA ALA A 351 -22.76 -8.42 5.05
C ALA A 351 -21.85 -7.24 5.39
N VAL A 352 -22.39 -6.02 5.25
CA VAL A 352 -21.65 -4.77 5.48
C VAL A 352 -22.25 -4.04 6.67
N LYS A 353 -21.38 -3.59 7.58
CA LYS A 353 -21.69 -2.61 8.62
C LYS A 353 -20.86 -1.36 8.37
N VAL A 354 -21.49 -0.19 8.41
CA VAL A 354 -20.76 1.09 8.37
C VAL A 354 -20.02 1.25 9.70
N ALA A 355 -18.69 1.23 9.65
CA ALA A 355 -17.83 1.47 10.80
C ALA A 355 -17.67 2.96 11.06
N VAL A 356 -17.46 3.76 10.00
CA VAL A 356 -17.35 5.22 10.07
C VAL A 356 -18.10 5.83 8.89
N PRO A 357 -19.22 6.53 9.11
CA PRO A 357 -19.98 7.15 8.03
C PRO A 357 -19.30 8.42 7.53
N GLY A 358 -19.27 8.63 6.21
CA GLY A 358 -18.91 9.88 5.56
C GLY A 358 -17.56 10.44 5.99
N PHE A 359 -16.57 9.58 6.24
CA PHE A 359 -15.28 10.01 6.77
C PHE A 359 -14.49 10.86 5.76
N SER A 360 -14.81 10.73 4.47
CA SER A 360 -14.17 11.49 3.40
C SER A 360 -15.15 11.75 2.25
N LYS A 361 -14.76 12.65 1.35
CA LYS A 361 -15.31 12.72 -0.02
C LYS A 361 -14.27 12.16 -0.98
N LEU A 362 -14.71 11.34 -1.94
CA LEU A 362 -13.86 10.82 -2.99
C LEU A 362 -13.61 11.93 -4.01
N THR A 363 -12.58 12.71 -3.77
CA THR A 363 -12.09 13.73 -4.70
C THR A 363 -10.68 13.36 -5.12
N PHE A 364 -10.40 13.37 -6.41
CA PHE A 364 -9.06 13.18 -6.91
C PHE A 364 -8.40 14.54 -7.19
N SER A 365 -7.09 14.62 -7.01
CA SER A 365 -6.29 15.70 -7.57
C SER A 365 -6.56 15.83 -9.07
N THR A 366 -6.63 17.05 -9.60
CA THR A 366 -6.78 17.28 -11.05
C THR A 366 -5.49 17.00 -11.83
N THR A 367 -4.36 16.85 -11.14
CA THR A 367 -3.06 16.50 -11.73
C THR A 367 -2.62 15.13 -11.28
N ALA A 368 -2.14 14.31 -12.22
CA ALA A 368 -1.52 13.02 -11.92
C ALA A 368 -0.22 13.17 -11.09
N PRO A 369 0.13 12.21 -10.22
CA PRO A 369 -0.69 11.06 -9.81
C PRO A 369 -1.90 11.51 -8.98
N ARG A 370 -3.06 10.93 -9.28
CA ARG A 370 -4.32 11.30 -8.64
C ARG A 370 -4.50 10.50 -7.36
N ILE A 371 -4.29 11.14 -6.21
CA ILE A 371 -4.35 10.51 -4.89
C ILE A 371 -5.64 10.97 -4.18
N PRO A 372 -6.42 10.08 -3.55
CA PRO A 372 -7.56 10.47 -2.75
C PRO A 372 -7.10 11.22 -1.47
N PRO A 373 -7.99 11.96 -0.79
CA PRO A 373 -7.62 12.72 0.40
C PRO A 373 -7.41 11.85 1.65
N PHE A 374 -7.54 10.54 1.52
CA PHE A 374 -7.39 9.56 2.60
C PHE A 374 -6.38 8.47 2.24
N ALA A 375 -5.82 7.83 3.26
CA ALA A 375 -5.05 6.61 3.11
C ALA A 375 -5.65 5.49 3.97
N LEU A 376 -5.38 4.25 3.57
CA LEU A 376 -5.73 3.04 4.30
C LEU A 376 -4.44 2.30 4.69
N PRO A 377 -4.47 1.44 5.72
CA PRO A 377 -3.27 0.76 6.26
C PRO A 377 -2.76 -0.39 5.36
N THR A 378 -2.64 -0.15 4.06
CA THR A 378 -2.18 -1.11 3.04
C THR A 378 -0.69 -0.97 2.74
N GLY A 379 -0.04 0.06 3.29
CA GLY A 379 1.36 0.37 3.04
C GLY A 379 1.69 0.92 1.66
N LYS A 380 0.69 1.04 0.78
CA LYS A 380 0.81 1.63 -0.56
C LYS A 380 -0.13 2.84 -0.69
N PRO A 381 0.30 3.93 -1.34
CA PRO A 381 -0.62 5.01 -1.64
C PRO A 381 -1.71 4.50 -2.59
N ILE A 382 -2.94 4.95 -2.38
CA ILE A 382 -4.02 4.72 -3.35
C ILE A 382 -3.80 5.76 -4.45
N TYR A 383 -3.51 5.33 -5.67
CA TYR A 383 -3.32 6.27 -6.78
C TYR A 383 -4.06 5.81 -8.02
N ASP A 384 -4.52 6.78 -8.78
CA ASP A 384 -4.89 6.63 -10.18
C ASP A 384 -3.75 7.18 -11.04
N LEU A 385 -3.25 6.34 -11.95
CA LEU A 385 -2.12 6.62 -12.84
C LEU A 385 -2.52 7.39 -14.11
N TYR A 386 -3.83 7.53 -14.40
CA TYR A 386 -4.34 8.05 -15.68
C TYR A 386 -4.94 9.46 -15.62
#